data_AF-A0A2N1UKA7-F1
#
_entry.id   AF-A0A2N1UKA7-F1
#
_cell.length_a   1.000
_cell.length_b   1.000
_cell.length_c   1.000
_cell.angle_alpha   90.00
_cell.angle_beta   90.00
_cell.angle_gamma   90.00
#
_symmetry.space_group_name_H-M   'P 1'
#
loop_
_entity.id
_entity.type
_entity.pdbx_description
1 polymer ?
#
loop_
_entity_poly.entity_id
_entity_poly.type
_entity_poly.pdbx_seq_one_letter_code
_entity_poly.pdbx_strand_id
1 'polypeptide(L)'
;MSKLQQDIKKAESSVQTRKLISVLVLLGALAGMLGGLVYWMVSDLPKVNAIEEYVPVESSKVYSSDGRVMAEFYYERRTFIPHYQIPDHVKKAFIAVEDVRFYSHPGVDFIGIFRAMMHDIKTRSMAQGGSTITQQLAKMLFLKPEKSIVRKVKEAIISLMIERRYTKDEILGLYLNQTYFGTRAFGIEAAAQTYFGKPSNQLSVSEAALLASLPKAPSQYSPFRNPQKAKERRAAALGSMLRHKFITQEQYSRALAEPLPEAPHYRKYEAPYFVEILRQYLEQKYGPAIYTSGYNIYSTIDLNMQHIAEKALSDGVKNIEKREKPGVQASLVVIDIHTGQIKAMVGGFDFWQTQFNRATQALRQPGSAFKPFVYATAIETGMTSTSVINDAPISFKGARPGQIWSPKNYNGEYHGAVTLRTALAKSLNAATVRLANQVGVKNIIDTAQRLGIKSPLQPYLPLALGASDVTLLEMVQAYSVFAAGKKMELISYDRIENRDKIVLEEIYPKQTEALDEDIVKEMQILLGAVISEGTGTKAKELGRPVYGKTGTTNDFSDAWFVGFDERLAVGVWVGRDDHTPIGNKETGAMAALPIWMEFMKQVAADTSAAK
;
A
#
# COMPACT_ATOMS: atom_id res chain seq x y z
N MET A 1 8.57 -96.11 30.75
CA MET A 1 7.78 -94.88 30.51
C MET A 1 6.61 -95.26 29.62
N SER A 2 5.38 -95.16 30.14
CA SER A 2 4.18 -95.62 29.45
C SER A 2 3.89 -94.77 28.21
N LYS A 3 3.25 -95.37 27.20
CA LYS A 3 2.76 -94.74 25.96
C LYS A 3 2.10 -93.37 26.21
N LEU A 4 1.43 -93.24 27.37
CA LEU A 4 0.84 -92.02 27.90
C LEU A 4 1.81 -90.82 28.01
N GLN A 5 3.06 -91.02 28.46
CA GLN A 5 4.04 -89.93 28.60
C GLN A 5 4.57 -89.44 27.24
N GLN A 6 4.66 -90.33 26.25
CA GLN A 6 5.01 -89.96 24.88
C GLN A 6 3.87 -89.21 24.19
N ASP A 7 2.63 -89.64 24.42
CA ASP A 7 1.43 -88.99 23.88
C ASP A 7 1.21 -87.60 24.52
N ILE A 8 1.49 -87.43 25.82
CA ILE A 8 1.45 -86.13 26.50
C ILE A 8 2.54 -85.17 25.95
N LYS A 9 3.79 -85.62 25.75
CA LYS A 9 4.84 -84.79 25.14
C LYS A 9 4.52 -84.40 23.70
N LYS A 10 3.95 -85.31 22.90
CA LYS A 10 3.47 -85.01 21.55
C LYS A 10 2.32 -84.00 21.57
N ALA A 11 1.36 -84.17 22.48
CA ALA A 11 0.25 -83.25 22.66
C ALA A 11 0.73 -81.84 23.07
N GLU A 12 1.64 -81.74 24.05
CA GLU A 12 2.25 -80.47 24.48
C GLU A 12 3.05 -79.79 23.36
N SER A 13 3.85 -80.54 22.59
CA SER A 13 4.58 -80.00 21.43
C SER A 13 3.63 -79.51 20.32
N SER A 14 2.49 -80.20 20.12
CA SER A 14 1.48 -79.81 19.14
C SER A 14 0.74 -78.54 19.56
N VAL A 15 0.51 -78.36 20.86
CA VAL A 15 -0.10 -77.14 21.43
C VAL A 15 0.88 -75.97 21.34
N GLN A 16 2.17 -76.17 21.63
CA GLN A 16 3.19 -75.14 21.44
C GLN A 16 3.37 -74.75 19.97
N THR A 17 3.35 -75.71 19.05
CA THR A 17 3.43 -75.45 17.61
C THR A 17 2.22 -74.68 17.10
N ARG A 18 1.00 -75.04 17.55
CA ARG A 18 -0.23 -74.29 17.25
C ARG A 18 -0.22 -72.87 17.80
N LYS A 19 0.32 -72.65 19.01
CA LYS A 19 0.53 -71.32 19.60
C LYS A 19 1.52 -70.48 18.78
N LEU A 20 2.62 -71.07 18.32
CA LEU A 20 3.60 -70.38 17.49
C LEU A 20 3.01 -70.00 16.11
N ILE A 21 2.29 -70.91 15.46
CA ILE A 21 1.61 -70.65 14.18
C ILE A 21 0.56 -69.55 14.35
N SER A 22 -0.24 -69.58 15.41
CA SER A 22 -1.26 -68.55 15.65
C SER A 22 -0.63 -67.18 15.93
N VAL A 23 0.50 -67.11 16.65
CA VAL A 23 1.27 -65.85 16.80
C VAL A 23 1.80 -65.35 15.46
N LEU A 24 2.35 -66.23 14.61
CA LEU A 24 2.86 -65.85 13.29
C LEU A 24 1.74 -65.40 12.35
N VAL A 25 0.58 -66.05 12.37
CA VAL A 25 -0.61 -65.62 11.61
C VAL A 25 -1.12 -64.28 12.11
N LEU A 26 -1.13 -64.05 13.43
CA LEU A 26 -1.50 -62.75 14.00
C LEU A 26 -0.52 -61.65 13.59
N LEU A 27 0.78 -61.93 13.62
CA LEU A 27 1.82 -61.00 13.18
C LEU A 27 1.73 -60.72 11.67
N GLY A 28 1.45 -61.74 10.85
CA GLY A 28 1.23 -61.61 9.42
C GLY A 28 -0.03 -60.80 9.09
N ALA A 29 -1.14 -61.04 9.79
CA ALA A 29 -2.37 -60.26 9.65
C ALA A 29 -2.17 -58.81 10.11
N LEU A 30 -1.44 -58.59 11.21
CA LEU A 30 -1.10 -57.25 11.71
C LEU A 30 -0.19 -56.51 10.72
N ALA A 31 0.82 -57.19 10.17
CA ALA A 31 1.70 -56.64 9.15
C ALA A 31 0.95 -56.33 7.84
N GLY A 32 0.04 -57.21 7.42
CA GLY A 32 -0.83 -56.98 6.26
C GLY A 32 -1.79 -55.81 6.46
N MET A 33 -2.38 -55.68 7.65
CA MET A 33 -3.25 -54.55 8.02
C MET A 33 -2.47 -53.23 8.07
N LEU A 34 -1.28 -53.22 8.68
CA LEU A 34 -0.36 -52.08 8.66
C LEU A 34 0.07 -51.71 7.24
N GLY A 35 0.42 -52.71 6.42
CA GLY A 35 0.78 -52.53 5.02
C GLY A 35 -0.37 -51.94 4.19
N GLY A 36 -1.59 -52.44 4.38
CA GLY A 36 -2.79 -51.94 3.73
C GLY A 36 -3.12 -50.50 4.16
N LEU A 37 -2.98 -50.17 5.44
CA LEU A 37 -3.13 -48.80 5.96
C LEU A 37 -2.10 -47.85 5.36
N VAL A 38 -0.82 -48.24 5.30
CA VAL A 38 0.24 -47.43 4.68
C VAL A 38 -0.02 -47.26 3.19
N TYR A 39 -0.39 -48.32 2.47
CA TYR A 39 -0.70 -48.26 1.04
C TYR A 39 -1.88 -47.32 0.76
N TRP A 40 -2.97 -47.44 1.52
CA TRP A 40 -4.11 -46.53 1.44
C TRP A 40 -3.70 -45.07 1.70
N MET A 41 -2.88 -44.82 2.73
CA MET A 41 -2.36 -43.47 3.02
C MET A 41 -1.46 -42.91 1.92
N VAL A 42 -0.70 -43.76 1.22
CA VAL A 42 0.20 -43.38 0.13
C VAL A 42 -0.53 -43.15 -1.19
N SER A 43 -1.64 -43.87 -1.43
CA SER A 43 -2.42 -43.75 -2.67
C SER A 43 -3.05 -42.36 -2.89
N ASP A 44 -3.19 -41.59 -1.82
CA ASP A 44 -3.76 -40.22 -1.81
C ASP A 44 -2.66 -39.14 -1.61
N LEU A 45 -1.37 -39.48 -1.77
CA LEU A 45 -0.30 -38.49 -1.63
C LEU A 45 -0.09 -37.69 -2.93
N PRO A 46 0.07 -36.36 -2.84
CA PRO A 46 0.42 -35.54 -3.99
C PRO A 46 1.80 -35.96 -4.53
N LYS A 47 1.95 -35.93 -5.86
CA LYS A 47 3.23 -36.23 -6.51
C LYS A 47 4.25 -35.15 -6.13
N VAL A 48 5.42 -35.54 -5.65
CA VAL A 48 6.50 -34.60 -5.23
C VAL A 48 7.07 -33.79 -6.41
N ASN A 49 6.81 -34.22 -7.64
CA ASN A 49 7.09 -33.43 -8.86
C ASN A 49 6.36 -32.09 -8.87
N ALA A 50 5.29 -31.92 -8.07
CA ALA A 50 4.60 -30.65 -7.90
C ALA A 50 5.48 -29.52 -7.27
N ILE A 51 6.66 -29.83 -6.71
CA ILE A 51 7.64 -28.81 -6.30
C ILE A 51 8.31 -28.19 -7.54
N GLU A 52 8.44 -28.93 -8.64
CA GLU A 52 8.98 -28.42 -9.92
C GLU A 52 7.93 -27.55 -10.65
N GLU A 53 6.64 -27.83 -10.44
CA GLU A 53 5.51 -27.01 -10.90
C GLU A 53 5.10 -25.90 -9.91
N TYR A 54 5.78 -25.79 -8.77
CA TYR A 54 5.48 -24.78 -7.76
C TYR A 54 5.85 -23.40 -8.30
N VAL A 55 4.84 -22.68 -8.77
CA VAL A 55 4.97 -21.27 -9.11
C VAL A 55 4.89 -20.48 -7.81
N PRO A 56 5.98 -19.86 -7.33
CA PRO A 56 5.91 -19.04 -6.14
C PRO A 56 4.90 -17.92 -6.36
N VAL A 57 4.12 -17.63 -5.32
CA VAL A 57 3.30 -16.42 -5.25
C VAL A 57 4.24 -15.22 -5.39
N GLU A 58 4.16 -14.53 -6.52
CA GLU A 58 4.98 -13.36 -6.79
C GLU A 58 4.19 -12.09 -6.47
N SER A 59 4.86 -11.16 -5.79
CA SER A 59 4.29 -9.83 -5.55
C SER A 59 4.16 -9.08 -6.87
N SER A 60 3.04 -8.39 -7.05
CA SER A 60 2.92 -7.44 -8.16
C SER A 60 3.72 -6.19 -7.83
N LYS A 61 4.38 -5.61 -8.82
CA LYS A 61 5.18 -4.39 -8.68
C LYS A 61 4.46 -3.22 -9.32
N VAL A 62 4.46 -2.09 -8.64
CA VAL A 62 3.98 -0.81 -9.17
C VAL A 62 5.19 0.02 -9.53
N TYR A 63 5.24 0.46 -10.78
CA TYR A 63 6.27 1.30 -11.34
C TYR A 63 5.75 2.73 -11.53
N SER A 64 6.63 3.71 -11.40
CA SER A 64 6.41 5.08 -11.84
C SER A 64 6.47 5.20 -13.35
N SER A 65 6.13 6.38 -13.88
CA SER A 65 6.17 6.68 -15.31
C SER A 65 7.58 6.55 -15.92
N ASP A 66 8.64 6.70 -15.11
CA ASP A 66 10.04 6.48 -15.49
C ASP A 66 10.58 5.07 -15.19
N GLY A 67 9.72 4.14 -14.77
CA GLY A 67 10.06 2.73 -14.60
C GLY A 67 10.74 2.36 -13.26
N ARG A 68 10.77 3.26 -12.27
CA ARG A 68 11.25 2.94 -10.91
C ARG A 68 10.15 2.23 -10.11
N VAL A 69 10.52 1.26 -9.27
CA VAL A 69 9.56 0.54 -8.42
C VAL A 69 9.12 1.43 -7.25
N MET A 70 7.84 1.80 -7.22
CA MET A 70 7.21 2.62 -6.19
C MET A 70 6.64 1.79 -5.04
N ALA A 71 6.04 0.65 -5.36
CA ALA A 71 5.35 -0.21 -4.40
C ALA A 71 5.30 -1.68 -4.84
N GLU A 72 5.00 -2.55 -3.89
CA GLU A 72 4.78 -3.98 -4.13
C GLU A 72 3.45 -4.39 -3.47
N PHE A 73 2.59 -5.10 -4.21
CA PHE A 73 1.34 -5.66 -3.72
C PHE A 73 1.51 -7.16 -3.44
N TYR A 74 1.27 -7.57 -2.19
CA TYR A 74 1.37 -8.96 -1.76
C TYR A 74 0.48 -9.28 -0.55
N TYR A 75 0.01 -10.52 -0.44
CA TYR A 75 -0.51 -11.07 0.82
C TYR A 75 0.65 -11.48 1.75
N GLU A 76 1.63 -12.14 1.15
CA GLU A 76 2.82 -12.66 1.80
C GLU A 76 4.03 -12.19 1.01
N ARG A 77 4.91 -11.40 1.63
CA ARG A 77 6.12 -10.96 0.95
C ARG A 77 7.07 -12.13 0.88
N ARG A 78 7.26 -12.69 -0.31
CA ARG A 78 8.19 -13.79 -0.59
C ARG A 78 9.23 -13.27 -1.57
N THR A 79 10.50 -13.40 -1.20
CA THR A 79 11.62 -13.15 -2.11
C THR A 79 12.42 -14.44 -2.14
N PHE A 80 12.29 -15.20 -3.23
CA PHE A 80 13.02 -16.44 -3.38
C PHE A 80 14.51 -16.12 -3.56
N ILE A 81 15.35 -16.69 -2.70
CA ILE A 81 16.80 -16.67 -2.88
C ILE A 81 17.33 -18.09 -3.08
N PRO A 82 18.17 -18.33 -4.11
CA PRO A 82 18.77 -19.64 -4.31
C PRO A 82 19.60 -20.08 -3.09
N HIS A 83 19.61 -21.38 -2.79
CA HIS A 83 20.27 -21.93 -1.60
C HIS A 83 21.77 -21.61 -1.49
N TYR A 84 22.45 -21.40 -2.62
CA TYR A 84 23.87 -21.03 -2.66
C TYR A 84 24.14 -19.56 -2.29
N GLN A 85 23.13 -18.69 -2.36
CA GLN A 85 23.24 -17.27 -1.94
C GLN A 85 23.00 -17.10 -0.43
N ILE A 86 22.40 -18.09 0.22
CA ILE A 86 22.17 -18.08 1.67
C ILE A 86 23.50 -18.33 2.39
N PRO A 87 23.96 -17.42 3.27
CA PRO A 87 25.22 -17.61 3.98
C PRO A 87 25.24 -18.86 4.87
N ASP A 88 26.41 -19.46 5.00
CA ASP A 88 26.58 -20.69 5.79
C ASP A 88 26.27 -20.50 7.27
N HIS A 89 26.60 -19.36 7.86
CA HIS A 89 26.26 -19.10 9.27
C HIS A 89 24.75 -18.97 9.49
N VAL A 90 24.00 -18.49 8.49
CA VAL A 90 22.54 -18.48 8.51
C VAL A 90 22.03 -19.92 8.46
N LYS A 91 22.44 -20.73 7.48
CA LYS A 91 22.08 -22.15 7.38
C LYS A 91 22.36 -22.91 8.70
N LYS A 92 23.56 -22.74 9.25
CA LYS A 92 24.00 -23.35 10.50
C LYS A 92 23.17 -22.91 11.71
N ALA A 93 22.67 -21.67 11.75
CA ALA A 93 21.80 -21.21 12.83
C ALA A 93 20.49 -22.01 12.87
N PHE A 94 19.85 -22.23 11.71
CA PHE A 94 18.62 -23.04 11.63
C PHE A 94 18.89 -24.51 11.93
N ILE A 95 19.97 -25.08 11.41
CA ILE A 95 20.39 -26.45 11.74
C ILE A 95 20.60 -26.59 13.25
N ALA A 96 21.26 -25.63 13.90
CA ALA A 96 21.52 -25.70 15.35
C ALA A 96 20.25 -25.64 16.22
N VAL A 97 19.17 -25.02 15.72
CA VAL A 97 17.94 -24.79 16.46
C VAL A 97 16.87 -25.84 16.15
N GLU A 98 16.70 -26.19 14.87
CA GLU A 98 15.62 -27.03 14.38
C GLU A 98 16.06 -28.49 14.23
N ASP A 99 17.26 -28.75 13.68
CA ASP A 99 17.68 -30.10 13.28
C ASP A 99 19.20 -30.26 13.18
N VAL A 100 19.85 -30.48 14.32
CA VAL A 100 21.33 -30.53 14.42
C VAL A 100 21.95 -31.61 13.54
N ARG A 101 21.20 -32.69 13.27
CA ARG A 101 21.68 -33.83 12.48
C ARG A 101 21.08 -33.88 11.09
N PHE A 102 20.62 -32.72 10.60
CA PHE A 102 19.97 -32.59 9.30
C PHE A 102 20.72 -33.31 8.17
N TYR A 103 22.05 -33.19 8.09
CA TYR A 103 22.86 -33.85 7.06
C TYR A 103 23.09 -35.36 7.27
N SER A 104 22.73 -35.91 8.43
CA SER A 104 23.06 -37.30 8.82
C SER A 104 21.87 -38.26 8.76
N HIS A 105 20.65 -37.78 8.54
CA HIS A 105 19.46 -38.64 8.46
C HIS A 105 18.71 -38.45 7.11
N PRO A 106 17.95 -39.45 6.64
CA PRO A 106 17.21 -39.36 5.38
C PRO A 106 15.83 -38.70 5.59
N GLY A 107 15.80 -37.45 6.06
CA GLY A 107 14.57 -36.68 6.29
C GLY A 107 13.79 -37.01 7.56
N VAL A 108 13.91 -38.20 8.13
CA VAL A 108 13.35 -38.55 9.45
C VAL A 108 14.48 -38.93 10.40
N ASP A 109 14.58 -38.24 11.54
CA ASP A 109 15.61 -38.53 12.54
C ASP A 109 15.15 -39.60 13.53
N PHE A 110 15.27 -40.88 13.14
CA PHE A 110 14.89 -42.01 13.99
C PHE A 110 15.67 -42.07 15.31
N ILE A 111 16.97 -41.78 15.27
CA ILE A 111 17.80 -41.75 16.48
C ILE A 111 17.36 -40.59 17.40
N GLY A 112 16.89 -39.49 16.83
CA GLY A 112 16.45 -38.30 17.55
C GLY A 112 15.11 -38.53 18.23
N ILE A 113 14.19 -39.18 17.51
CA ILE A 113 12.91 -39.65 18.03
C ILE A 113 13.12 -40.61 19.20
N PHE A 114 14.00 -41.61 19.05
CA PHE A 114 14.29 -42.57 20.11
C PHE A 114 14.91 -41.90 21.34
N ARG A 115 15.84 -40.96 21.13
CA ARG A 115 16.46 -40.18 22.22
C ARG A 115 15.45 -39.30 22.95
N ALA A 116 14.57 -38.61 22.22
CA ALA A 116 13.52 -37.76 22.79
C ALA A 116 12.54 -38.60 23.60
N MET A 117 12.13 -39.76 23.09
CA MET A 117 11.26 -40.70 23.81
C MET A 117 11.86 -41.16 25.14
N MET A 118 13.13 -41.56 25.15
CA MET A 118 13.83 -41.94 26.39
C MET A 118 13.96 -40.78 27.39
N HIS A 119 14.16 -39.56 26.89
CA HIS A 119 14.23 -38.35 27.70
C HIS A 119 12.85 -38.00 28.31
N ASP A 120 11.78 -38.01 27.53
CA ASP A 120 10.43 -37.66 27.97
C ASP A 120 9.88 -38.64 29.02
N ILE A 121 10.23 -39.94 28.90
CA ILE A 121 9.95 -40.95 29.94
C ILE A 121 10.66 -40.60 31.26
N LYS A 122 11.88 -40.06 31.19
CA LYS A 122 12.69 -39.71 32.36
C LYS A 122 12.25 -38.40 33.03
N THR A 123 11.80 -37.40 32.27
CA THR A 123 11.45 -36.08 32.81
C THR A 123 9.95 -35.87 33.06
N ARG A 124 9.08 -36.84 32.70
CA ARG A 124 7.60 -36.73 32.79
C ARG A 124 7.03 -35.44 32.15
N SER A 125 7.75 -34.84 31.21
CA SER A 125 7.37 -33.61 30.52
C SER A 125 7.51 -33.80 29.02
N MET A 126 6.46 -33.55 28.24
CA MET A 126 6.57 -33.52 26.78
C MET A 126 7.25 -32.21 26.34
N ALA A 127 8.58 -32.20 26.25
CA ALA A 127 9.36 -30.96 26.09
C ALA A 127 10.16 -30.87 24.79
N GLN A 128 10.50 -31.98 24.11
CA GLN A 128 11.28 -31.96 22.87
C GLN A 128 10.43 -32.23 21.62
N GLY A 129 10.29 -31.22 20.76
CA GLY A 129 9.67 -31.38 19.46
C GLY A 129 10.66 -32.04 18.49
N GLY A 130 10.48 -33.33 18.19
CA GLY A 130 11.39 -34.12 17.34
C GLY A 130 11.08 -34.07 15.83
N SER A 131 10.65 -32.93 15.29
CA SER A 131 10.38 -32.81 13.84
C SER A 131 11.59 -32.24 13.09
N THR A 132 12.03 -32.94 12.05
CA THR A 132 13.17 -32.52 11.20
C THR A 132 12.81 -31.35 10.28
N ILE A 133 13.82 -30.69 9.71
CA ILE A 133 13.61 -29.62 8.71
C ILE A 133 12.79 -30.13 7.52
N THR A 134 13.11 -31.32 7.01
CA THR A 134 12.40 -31.94 5.88
C THR A 134 10.94 -32.24 6.23
N GLN A 135 10.66 -32.70 7.45
CA GLN A 135 9.27 -32.91 7.91
C GLN A 135 8.50 -31.60 8.02
N GLN A 136 9.15 -30.53 8.47
CA GLN A 136 8.53 -29.21 8.52
C GLN A 136 8.24 -28.67 7.11
N LEU A 137 9.16 -28.84 6.17
CA LEU A 137 8.96 -28.49 4.76
C LEU A 137 7.79 -29.26 4.14
N ALA A 138 7.76 -30.59 4.33
CA ALA A 138 6.67 -31.44 3.85
C ALA A 138 5.30 -31.00 4.39
N LYS A 139 5.24 -30.67 5.69
CA LYS A 139 4.05 -30.13 6.34
C LYS A 139 3.60 -28.80 5.72
N MET A 140 4.54 -27.90 5.43
CA MET A 140 4.24 -26.57 4.90
C MET A 140 3.77 -26.59 3.45
N LEU A 141 4.29 -27.49 2.62
CA LEU A 141 3.98 -27.53 1.19
C LEU A 141 2.76 -28.39 0.84
N PHE A 142 2.52 -29.49 1.55
CA PHE A 142 1.59 -30.53 1.07
C PHE A 142 0.43 -30.88 2.00
N LEU A 143 0.46 -30.43 3.25
CA LEU A 143 -0.45 -30.94 4.27
C LEU A 143 -1.25 -29.81 4.93
N LYS A 144 -2.53 -30.10 5.19
CA LYS A 144 -3.41 -29.17 5.91
C LYS A 144 -3.02 -29.10 7.40
N PRO A 145 -3.25 -27.96 8.08
CA PRO A 145 -2.89 -27.76 9.47
C PRO A 145 -3.88 -28.43 10.44
N GLU A 146 -3.79 -29.75 10.62
CA GLU A 146 -4.65 -30.53 11.54
C GLU A 146 -3.83 -31.30 12.59
N LYS A 147 -4.27 -31.47 13.84
CA LYS A 147 -3.51 -32.28 14.82
C LYS A 147 -3.88 -33.76 14.70
N SER A 148 -3.21 -34.49 13.80
CA SER A 148 -3.46 -35.91 13.56
C SER A 148 -2.17 -36.72 13.47
N ILE A 149 -2.17 -37.93 14.06
CA ILE A 149 -1.09 -38.93 13.90
C ILE A 149 -0.98 -39.35 12.43
N VAL A 150 -2.11 -39.45 11.72
CA VAL A 150 -2.15 -39.78 10.29
C VAL A 150 -1.38 -38.73 9.48
N ARG A 151 -1.59 -37.44 9.76
CA ARG A 151 -0.79 -36.36 9.15
C ARG A 151 0.69 -36.56 9.43
N LYS A 152 1.08 -36.91 10.66
CA LYS A 152 2.49 -37.08 11.03
C LYS A 152 3.16 -38.24 10.31
N VAL A 153 2.43 -39.31 10.01
CA VAL A 153 2.88 -40.41 9.15
C VAL A 153 3.02 -39.93 7.69
N LYS A 154 2.03 -39.18 7.17
CA LYS A 154 2.12 -38.57 5.83
C LYS A 154 3.34 -37.64 5.71
N GLU A 155 3.63 -36.81 6.72
CA GLU A 155 4.84 -35.97 6.77
C GLU A 155 6.12 -36.79 6.64
N ALA A 156 6.24 -37.89 7.39
CA ALA A 156 7.42 -38.74 7.37
C ALA A 156 7.64 -39.39 5.99
N ILE A 157 6.57 -39.89 5.37
CA ILE A 157 6.63 -40.49 4.03
C ILE A 157 7.01 -39.45 2.98
N ILE A 158 6.35 -38.29 2.97
CA ILE A 158 6.67 -37.19 2.03
C ILE A 158 8.11 -36.72 2.24
N SER A 159 8.59 -36.64 3.49
CA SER A 159 9.98 -36.26 3.78
C SER A 159 10.99 -37.20 3.14
N LEU A 160 10.74 -38.51 3.22
CA LEU A 160 11.59 -39.53 2.58
C LEU A 160 11.55 -39.39 1.05
N MET A 161 10.41 -38.99 0.47
CA MET A 161 10.28 -38.76 -0.96
C MET A 161 11.04 -37.51 -1.41
N ILE A 162 10.95 -36.41 -0.64
CA ILE A 162 11.70 -35.17 -0.90
C ILE A 162 13.21 -35.45 -0.88
N GLU A 163 13.71 -36.18 0.11
CA GLU A 163 15.14 -36.51 0.28
C GLU A 163 15.74 -37.40 -0.81
N ARG A 164 14.89 -38.17 -1.51
CA ARG A 164 15.34 -38.95 -2.67
C ARG A 164 15.52 -38.10 -3.92
N ARG A 165 14.89 -36.92 -3.97
CA ARG A 165 14.82 -36.09 -5.17
C ARG A 165 15.67 -34.83 -5.08
N TYR A 166 15.81 -34.26 -3.89
CA TYR A 166 16.52 -33.02 -3.61
C TYR A 166 17.70 -33.25 -2.69
N THR A 167 18.77 -32.49 -2.91
CA THR A 167 19.93 -32.44 -2.02
C THR A 167 19.59 -31.75 -0.70
N LYS A 168 20.39 -31.99 0.34
CA LYS A 168 20.22 -31.35 1.65
C LYS A 168 20.22 -29.82 1.57
N ASP A 169 21.08 -29.25 0.75
CA ASP A 169 21.18 -27.80 0.60
C ASP A 169 19.97 -27.21 -0.13
N GLU A 170 19.44 -27.92 -1.14
CA GLU A 170 18.18 -27.53 -1.79
C GLU A 170 17.01 -27.60 -0.83
N ILE A 171 16.89 -28.68 -0.05
CA ILE A 171 15.84 -28.85 0.97
C ILE A 171 15.90 -27.72 2.00
N LEU A 172 17.10 -27.41 2.50
CA LEU A 172 17.30 -26.32 3.45
C LEU A 172 16.96 -24.97 2.82
N GLY A 173 17.35 -24.73 1.57
CA GLY A 173 16.99 -23.52 0.83
C GLY A 173 15.47 -23.38 0.65
N LEU A 174 14.77 -24.44 0.25
CA LEU A 174 13.31 -24.46 0.13
C LEU A 174 12.64 -24.20 1.48
N TYR A 175 13.12 -24.85 2.55
CA TYR A 175 12.64 -24.60 3.90
C TYR A 175 12.81 -23.14 4.31
N LEU A 176 14.00 -22.56 4.13
CA LEU A 176 14.28 -21.18 4.50
C LEU A 176 13.48 -20.17 3.69
N ASN A 177 13.17 -20.45 2.42
CA ASN A 177 12.32 -19.61 1.59
C ASN A 177 10.82 -19.74 1.92
N GLN A 178 10.39 -20.88 2.45
CA GLN A 178 8.97 -21.14 2.75
C GLN A 178 8.59 -20.80 4.19
N THR A 179 9.56 -20.72 5.10
CA THR A 179 9.32 -20.55 6.54
C THR A 179 8.67 -19.21 6.86
N TYR A 180 7.66 -19.21 7.72
CA TYR A 180 7.04 -17.99 8.25
C TYR A 180 7.78 -17.49 9.49
N PHE A 181 8.27 -16.25 9.44
CA PHE A 181 9.07 -15.62 10.49
C PHE A 181 8.27 -14.66 11.37
N GLY A 182 6.95 -14.55 11.19
CA GLY A 182 6.15 -13.52 11.86
C GLY A 182 6.21 -12.19 11.12
N THR A 183 5.37 -11.23 11.52
CA THR A 183 5.35 -9.87 10.94
C THR A 183 5.15 -9.85 9.42
N ARG A 184 4.34 -10.78 8.89
CA ARG A 184 4.09 -10.97 7.44
C ARG A 184 5.36 -11.28 6.60
N ALA A 185 6.45 -11.68 7.24
CA ALA A 185 7.68 -12.06 6.56
C ALA A 185 7.70 -13.58 6.30
N PHE A 186 7.64 -13.96 5.01
CA PHE A 186 7.72 -15.35 4.56
C PHE A 186 9.00 -15.54 3.75
N GLY A 187 9.86 -16.43 4.22
CA GLY A 187 11.18 -16.64 3.65
C GLY A 187 12.26 -15.79 4.33
N ILE A 188 13.49 -16.32 4.32
CA ILE A 188 14.64 -15.74 5.03
C ILE A 188 15.03 -14.36 4.52
N GLU A 189 14.90 -14.10 3.21
CA GLU A 189 15.22 -12.79 2.62
C GLU A 189 14.22 -11.72 3.08
N ALA A 190 12.92 -12.02 2.98
CA ALA A 190 11.87 -11.13 3.47
C ALA A 190 12.01 -10.88 4.98
N ALA A 191 12.38 -11.90 5.76
CA ALA A 191 12.64 -11.77 7.18
C ALA A 191 13.86 -10.87 7.47
N ALA A 192 14.98 -11.04 6.78
CA ALA A 192 16.16 -10.20 6.93
C ALA A 192 15.83 -8.71 6.71
N GLN A 193 15.09 -8.42 5.64
CA GLN A 193 14.66 -7.07 5.33
C GLN A 193 13.65 -6.53 6.34
N THR A 194 12.69 -7.35 6.78
CA THR A 194 11.63 -6.91 7.72
C THR A 194 12.16 -6.67 9.13
N TYR A 195 13.09 -7.49 9.60
CA TYR A 195 13.61 -7.40 10.96
C TYR A 195 14.83 -6.48 11.09
N PHE A 196 15.64 -6.34 10.04
CA PHE A 196 16.92 -5.64 10.11
C PHE A 196 17.18 -4.65 8.97
N GLY A 197 16.26 -4.52 8.00
CA GLY A 197 16.40 -3.57 6.90
C GLY A 197 17.53 -3.87 5.91
N LYS A 198 18.03 -5.11 5.86
CA LYS A 198 19.19 -5.52 5.03
C LYS A 198 19.00 -6.90 4.40
N PRO A 199 19.72 -7.21 3.30
CA PRO A 199 19.62 -8.51 2.64
C PRO A 199 20.13 -9.64 3.53
N SER A 200 19.65 -10.87 3.30
CA SER A 200 20.00 -12.04 4.11
C SER A 200 21.51 -12.37 4.10
N ASN A 201 22.23 -11.97 3.05
CA ASN A 201 23.68 -12.14 2.96
C ASN A 201 24.50 -11.22 3.90
N GLN A 202 23.87 -10.21 4.48
CA GLN A 202 24.48 -9.27 5.44
C GLN A 202 24.03 -9.53 6.90
N LEU A 203 23.32 -10.62 7.15
CA LEU A 203 22.93 -11.00 8.50
C LEU A 203 24.15 -11.33 9.36
N SER A 204 24.17 -10.85 10.60
CA SER A 204 25.14 -11.25 11.61
C SER A 204 24.79 -12.64 12.17
N VAL A 205 25.72 -13.22 12.95
CA VAL A 205 25.47 -14.46 13.68
C VAL A 205 24.33 -14.28 14.70
N SER A 206 24.26 -13.12 15.35
CA SER A 206 23.20 -12.81 16.33
C SER A 206 21.83 -12.75 15.67
N GLU A 207 21.75 -12.06 14.54
CA GLU A 207 20.52 -11.87 13.77
C GLU A 207 20.04 -13.19 13.15
N ALA A 208 20.96 -14.00 12.60
CA ALA A 208 20.67 -15.34 12.12
C ALA A 208 20.11 -16.24 13.23
N ALA A 209 20.72 -16.21 14.43
CA ALA A 209 20.26 -16.97 15.59
C ALA A 209 18.89 -16.49 16.10
N LEU A 210 18.61 -15.18 16.00
CA LEU A 210 17.28 -14.65 16.29
C LEU A 210 16.25 -15.17 15.28
N LEU A 211 16.51 -15.05 13.97
CA LEU A 211 15.57 -15.52 12.94
C LEU A 211 15.33 -17.03 13.03
N ALA A 212 16.38 -17.82 13.25
CA ALA A 212 16.27 -19.27 13.45
C ALA A 212 15.41 -19.65 14.68
N SER A 213 15.24 -18.72 15.63
CA SER A 213 14.46 -18.94 16.84
C SER A 213 12.96 -18.69 16.68
N LEU A 214 12.54 -18.01 15.61
CA LEU A 214 11.16 -17.58 15.39
C LEU A 214 10.18 -18.68 14.92
N PRO A 215 10.53 -19.59 13.98
CA PRO A 215 9.56 -20.47 13.32
C PRO A 215 8.69 -21.30 14.27
N LYS A 216 9.26 -21.72 15.41
CA LYS A 216 8.56 -22.49 16.44
C LYS A 216 7.36 -21.75 17.05
N ALA A 217 7.48 -20.45 17.27
CA ALA A 217 6.40 -19.61 17.82
C ALA A 217 6.64 -18.13 17.45
N PRO A 218 6.38 -17.72 16.19
CA PRO A 218 6.79 -16.41 15.69
C PRO A 218 6.22 -15.23 16.49
N SER A 219 4.96 -15.34 16.92
CA SER A 219 4.29 -14.30 17.74
C SER A 219 4.85 -14.20 19.16
N GLN A 220 5.27 -15.32 19.76
CA GLN A 220 5.75 -15.38 21.14
C GLN A 220 7.21 -14.92 21.26
N TYR A 221 8.03 -15.28 20.28
CA TYR A 221 9.46 -14.92 20.24
C TYR A 221 9.74 -13.66 19.40
N SER A 222 8.69 -12.95 18.98
CA SER A 222 8.84 -11.68 18.26
C SER A 222 9.54 -10.64 19.16
N PRO A 223 10.66 -10.04 18.72
CA PRO A 223 11.35 -8.97 19.44
C PRO A 223 10.49 -7.71 19.58
N PHE A 224 9.52 -7.50 18.68
CA PHE A 224 8.63 -6.33 18.70
C PHE A 224 7.48 -6.46 19.71
N ARG A 225 7.15 -7.69 20.12
CA ARG A 225 6.08 -7.98 21.08
C ARG A 225 6.62 -8.39 22.44
N ASN A 226 7.64 -9.24 22.46
CA ASN A 226 8.23 -9.81 23.67
C ASN A 226 9.76 -9.79 23.59
N PRO A 227 10.41 -8.61 23.72
CA PRO A 227 11.86 -8.46 23.58
C PRO A 227 12.66 -9.41 24.50
N GLN A 228 12.21 -9.58 25.75
CA GLN A 228 12.90 -10.42 26.72
C GLN A 228 12.91 -11.91 26.30
N LYS A 229 11.76 -12.45 25.88
CA LYS A 229 11.66 -13.84 25.39
C LYS A 229 12.46 -14.04 24.10
N ALA A 230 12.47 -13.03 23.22
CA ALA A 230 13.28 -13.06 22.01
C ALA A 230 14.79 -13.13 22.35
N LYS A 231 15.24 -12.34 23.33
CA LYS A 231 16.64 -12.31 23.81
C LYS A 231 17.07 -13.66 24.37
N GLU A 232 16.25 -14.24 25.24
CA GLU A 232 16.50 -15.57 25.84
C GLU A 232 16.56 -16.66 24.78
N ARG A 233 15.62 -16.64 23.82
CA ARG A 233 15.57 -17.63 22.75
C ARG A 233 16.77 -17.51 21.80
N ARG A 234 17.15 -16.29 21.41
CA ARG A 234 18.37 -16.00 20.64
C ARG A 234 19.63 -16.51 21.36
N ALA A 235 19.75 -16.25 22.67
CA ALA A 235 20.88 -16.74 23.47
C ALA A 235 20.94 -18.27 23.50
N ALA A 236 19.79 -18.95 23.62
CA ALA A 236 19.71 -20.41 23.55
C ALA A 236 20.14 -20.96 22.18
N ALA A 237 19.74 -20.29 21.08
CA ALA A 237 20.17 -20.63 19.73
C ALA A 237 21.69 -20.46 19.55
N LEU A 238 22.25 -19.32 19.97
CA LEU A 238 23.69 -19.06 19.96
C LEU A 238 24.46 -20.11 20.77
N GLY A 239 23.94 -20.49 21.95
CA GLY A 239 24.53 -21.53 22.79
C GLY A 239 24.51 -22.90 22.10
N SER A 240 23.47 -23.20 21.32
CA SER A 240 23.41 -24.41 20.49
C SER A 240 24.45 -24.39 19.38
N MET A 241 24.58 -23.26 18.67
CA MET A 241 25.59 -23.09 17.63
C MET A 241 27.01 -23.26 18.18
N LEU A 242 27.30 -22.73 19.36
CA LEU A 242 28.60 -22.90 20.03
C LEU A 242 28.86 -24.35 20.42
N ARG A 243 27.89 -25.02 21.06
CA ARG A 243 28.02 -26.44 21.46
C ARG A 243 28.33 -27.37 20.29
N HIS A 244 27.75 -27.08 19.12
CA HIS A 244 27.96 -27.84 17.90
C HIS A 244 29.11 -27.31 17.03
N LYS A 245 29.94 -26.39 17.57
CA LYS A 245 31.13 -25.82 16.92
C LYS A 245 30.83 -25.11 15.59
N PHE A 246 29.61 -24.60 15.42
CA PHE A 246 29.25 -23.79 14.25
C PHE A 246 29.77 -22.35 14.35
N ILE A 247 30.06 -21.89 15.57
CA ILE A 247 30.65 -20.60 15.88
C ILE A 247 31.74 -20.76 16.94
N THR A 248 32.67 -19.82 16.99
CA THR A 248 33.71 -19.73 18.02
C THR A 248 33.20 -19.08 19.31
N GLN A 249 33.95 -19.23 20.40
CA GLN A 249 33.64 -18.54 21.66
C GLN A 249 33.63 -17.02 21.51
N GLU A 250 34.53 -16.46 20.69
CA GLU A 250 34.59 -15.03 20.40
C GLU A 250 33.33 -14.56 19.66
N GLN A 251 32.92 -15.29 18.62
CA GLN A 251 31.70 -15.00 17.87
C GLN A 251 30.45 -15.10 18.76
N TYR A 252 30.40 -16.08 19.67
CA TYR A 252 29.32 -16.22 20.65
C TYR A 252 29.21 -15.01 21.57
N SER A 253 30.32 -14.57 22.18
CA SER A 253 30.35 -13.41 23.06
C SER A 253 29.95 -12.12 22.33
N ARG A 254 30.46 -11.91 21.11
CA ARG A 254 30.09 -10.76 20.27
C ARG A 254 28.59 -10.78 19.92
N ALA A 255 28.08 -11.92 19.47
CA ALA A 255 26.68 -12.05 19.05
C ALA A 255 25.69 -11.87 20.21
N LEU A 256 26.05 -12.26 21.43
CA LEU A 256 25.21 -12.03 22.61
C LEU A 256 25.05 -10.54 22.95
N ALA A 257 26.10 -9.75 22.72
CA ALA A 257 26.13 -8.32 23.02
C ALA A 257 25.37 -7.46 22.00
N GLU A 258 25.13 -7.98 20.79
CA GLU A 258 24.35 -7.26 19.77
C GLU A 258 22.91 -6.98 20.22
N PRO A 259 22.36 -5.77 19.99
CA PRO A 259 21.00 -5.41 20.37
C PRO A 259 19.96 -6.21 19.57
N LEU A 260 18.71 -6.21 20.04
CA LEU A 260 17.56 -6.71 19.28
C LEU A 260 17.01 -5.58 18.40
N PRO A 261 16.32 -5.90 17.29
CA PRO A 261 15.65 -4.89 16.49
C PRO A 261 14.46 -4.32 17.26
N GLU A 262 14.31 -2.98 17.23
CA GLU A 262 13.30 -2.27 18.02
C GLU A 262 11.94 -2.21 17.31
N ALA A 263 11.95 -2.05 15.98
CA ALA A 263 10.75 -1.96 15.16
C ALA A 263 10.94 -2.69 13.83
N PRO A 264 9.86 -3.23 13.24
CA PRO A 264 9.92 -3.80 11.92
C PRO A 264 10.20 -2.72 10.87
N HIS A 265 11.04 -3.06 9.90
CA HIS A 265 11.29 -2.25 8.72
C HIS A 265 10.23 -2.56 7.66
N TYR A 266 9.29 -1.63 7.45
CA TYR A 266 8.43 -1.65 6.29
C TYR A 266 9.05 -0.77 5.21
N ARG A 267 9.11 -1.26 3.97
CA ARG A 267 9.44 -0.39 2.82
C ARG A 267 8.32 0.63 2.71
N LYS A 268 8.62 1.91 2.93
CA LYS A 268 7.66 2.97 2.69
C LYS A 268 7.38 3.00 1.19
N TYR A 269 6.11 2.98 0.80
CA TYR A 269 5.73 3.22 -0.58
C TYR A 269 6.09 4.66 -0.96
N GLU A 270 6.56 4.84 -2.18
CA GLU A 270 6.58 6.17 -2.80
C GLU A 270 5.16 6.50 -3.27
N ALA A 271 4.73 7.76 -3.13
CA ALA A 271 3.36 8.20 -3.40
C ALA A 271 2.26 7.36 -2.68
N PRO A 272 2.33 7.16 -1.34
CA PRO A 272 1.52 6.16 -0.66
C PRO A 272 0.00 6.38 -0.79
N TYR A 273 -0.45 7.64 -0.82
CA TYR A 273 -1.85 8.00 -1.03
C TYR A 273 -2.37 7.58 -2.42
N PHE A 274 -1.54 7.74 -3.45
CA PHE A 274 -1.86 7.33 -4.81
C PHE A 274 -1.85 5.81 -4.94
N VAL A 275 -0.80 5.16 -4.43
CA VAL A 275 -0.64 3.70 -4.45
C VAL A 275 -1.84 3.01 -3.80
N GLU A 276 -2.35 3.54 -2.69
CA GLU A 276 -3.51 2.96 -2.01
C GLU A 276 -4.80 3.07 -2.85
N ILE A 277 -5.03 4.20 -3.53
CA ILE A 277 -6.18 4.33 -4.45
C ILE A 277 -6.04 3.40 -5.64
N LEU A 278 -4.84 3.33 -6.23
CA LEU A 278 -4.57 2.43 -7.35
C LEU A 278 -4.78 0.98 -6.93
N ARG A 279 -4.30 0.60 -5.73
CA ARG A 279 -4.51 -0.74 -5.16
C ARG A 279 -5.99 -1.06 -5.03
N GLN A 280 -6.80 -0.16 -4.44
CA GLN A 280 -8.24 -0.37 -4.28
C GLN A 280 -8.96 -0.52 -5.62
N TYR A 281 -8.63 0.34 -6.59
CA TYR A 281 -9.18 0.27 -7.94
C TYR A 281 -8.83 -1.05 -8.64
N LEU A 282 -7.56 -1.47 -8.57
CA LEU A 282 -7.11 -2.72 -9.19
C LEU A 282 -7.63 -3.95 -8.46
N GLU A 283 -7.80 -3.90 -7.14
CA GLU A 283 -8.40 -4.99 -6.36
C GLU A 283 -9.88 -5.17 -6.73
N GLN A 284 -10.61 -4.08 -6.93
CA GLN A 284 -12.00 -4.15 -7.42
C GLN A 284 -12.08 -4.79 -8.80
N LYS A 285 -11.11 -4.54 -9.67
CA LYS A 285 -11.10 -4.99 -11.07
C LYS A 285 -10.55 -6.40 -11.26
N TYR A 286 -9.41 -6.71 -10.65
CA TYR A 286 -8.65 -7.96 -10.82
C TYR A 286 -8.76 -8.91 -9.62
N GLY A 287 -9.40 -8.48 -8.53
CA GLY A 287 -9.58 -9.28 -7.32
C GLY A 287 -8.25 -9.59 -6.63
N PRO A 288 -8.15 -10.73 -5.92
CA PRO A 288 -6.96 -11.09 -5.14
C PRO A 288 -5.72 -11.37 -6.00
N ALA A 289 -5.88 -11.51 -7.32
CA ALA A 289 -4.80 -11.79 -8.26
C ALA A 289 -3.70 -10.71 -8.24
N ILE A 290 -4.06 -9.45 -7.92
CA ILE A 290 -3.09 -8.35 -7.82
C ILE A 290 -2.03 -8.58 -6.74
N TYR A 291 -2.24 -9.50 -5.79
CA TYR A 291 -1.31 -9.79 -4.72
C TYR A 291 -0.49 -11.06 -4.96
N THR A 292 -0.81 -11.84 -6.00
CA THR A 292 -0.29 -13.20 -6.17
C THR A 292 0.21 -13.54 -7.56
N SER A 293 -0.14 -12.73 -8.56
CA SER A 293 0.06 -13.05 -9.98
C SER A 293 1.30 -12.39 -10.59
N GLY A 294 2.10 -11.66 -9.80
CA GLY A 294 3.33 -11.02 -10.27
C GLY A 294 3.10 -9.97 -11.36
N TYR A 295 2.03 -9.16 -11.28
CA TYR A 295 1.76 -8.13 -12.28
C TYR A 295 2.82 -7.02 -12.24
N ASN A 296 3.17 -6.49 -13.40
CA ASN A 296 3.94 -5.26 -13.53
C ASN A 296 2.98 -4.13 -13.92
N ILE A 297 2.71 -3.24 -12.96
CA ILE A 297 1.73 -2.16 -13.09
C ILE A 297 2.49 -0.86 -13.32
N TYR A 298 2.39 -0.26 -14.50
CA TYR A 298 3.06 1.00 -14.83
C TYR A 298 2.10 2.14 -14.57
N SER A 299 2.31 2.85 -13.46
CA SER A 299 1.49 3.99 -13.06
C SER A 299 1.87 5.27 -13.79
N THR A 300 1.01 6.27 -13.66
CA THR A 300 1.18 7.60 -14.26
C THR A 300 2.02 8.57 -13.42
N ILE A 301 2.42 8.17 -12.21
CA ILE A 301 3.14 9.05 -11.28
C ILE A 301 4.54 9.35 -11.81
N ASP A 302 4.84 10.64 -11.91
CA ASP A 302 6.20 11.14 -12.04
C ASP A 302 6.77 11.30 -10.63
N LEU A 303 7.77 10.49 -10.28
CA LEU A 303 8.34 10.48 -8.94
C LEU A 303 9.07 11.77 -8.60
N ASN A 304 9.64 12.49 -9.56
CA ASN A 304 10.27 13.77 -9.27
C ASN A 304 9.19 14.80 -8.91
N MET A 305 8.12 14.89 -9.71
CA MET A 305 6.98 15.75 -9.39
C MET A 305 6.33 15.36 -8.07
N GLN A 306 6.19 14.06 -7.79
CA GLN A 306 5.65 13.57 -6.53
C GLN A 306 6.48 14.05 -5.33
N HIS A 307 7.80 13.89 -5.37
CA HIS A 307 8.67 14.35 -4.28
C HIS A 307 8.64 15.87 -4.11
N ILE A 308 8.59 16.63 -5.21
CA ILE A 308 8.42 18.08 -5.17
C ILE A 308 7.09 18.45 -4.52
N ALA A 309 6.00 17.77 -4.87
CA ALA A 309 4.67 17.99 -4.29
C ALA A 309 4.63 17.69 -2.79
N GLU A 310 5.20 16.55 -2.36
CA GLU A 310 5.30 16.17 -0.95
C GLU A 310 6.12 17.19 -0.16
N LYS A 311 7.24 17.65 -0.70
CA LYS A 311 8.09 18.67 -0.08
C LYS A 311 7.37 20.01 0.03
N ALA A 312 6.79 20.51 -1.08
CA ALA A 312 6.07 21.78 -1.10
C ALA A 312 4.90 21.80 -0.10
N LEU A 313 4.16 20.70 -0.02
CA LEU A 313 3.06 20.54 0.93
C LEU A 313 3.57 20.48 2.38
N SER A 314 4.61 19.68 2.65
CA SER A 314 5.19 19.55 4.00
C SER A 314 5.73 20.90 4.51
N ASP A 315 6.50 21.60 3.67
CA ASP A 315 7.08 22.90 4.03
C ASP A 315 5.98 23.97 4.20
N GLY A 316 4.96 23.94 3.36
CA GLY A 316 3.80 24.82 3.47
C GLY A 316 3.03 24.65 4.77
N VAL A 317 2.67 23.41 5.11
CA VAL A 317 1.97 23.08 6.36
C VAL A 317 2.82 23.52 7.55
N LYS A 318 4.10 23.18 7.60
CA LYS A 318 5.02 23.63 8.66
C LYS A 318 5.08 25.15 8.78
N ASN A 319 5.08 25.87 7.66
CA ASN A 319 5.10 27.33 7.68
C ASN A 319 3.78 27.94 8.20
N ILE A 320 2.64 27.29 7.96
CA ILE A 320 1.35 27.68 8.53
C ILE A 320 1.36 27.41 10.04
N GLU A 321 1.82 26.24 10.48
CA GLU A 321 1.88 25.87 11.90
C GLU A 321 2.90 26.69 12.72
N LYS A 322 3.81 27.43 12.09
CA LYS A 322 4.66 28.43 12.79
C LYS A 322 3.86 29.63 13.30
N ARG A 323 2.71 29.92 12.69
CA ARG A 323 1.87 31.09 12.99
C ARG A 323 0.45 30.74 13.44
N GLU A 324 0.05 29.48 13.28
CA GLU A 324 -1.26 28.94 13.68
C GLU A 324 -1.11 27.66 14.51
N LYS A 325 -2.20 27.19 15.12
CA LYS A 325 -2.16 25.97 15.94
C LYS A 325 -1.80 24.74 15.09
N PRO A 326 -1.04 23.76 15.63
CA PRO A 326 -0.79 22.50 14.93
C PRO A 326 -2.07 21.74 14.55
N GLY A 327 -1.94 20.78 13.64
CA GLY A 327 -3.03 19.96 13.13
C GLY A 327 -3.63 20.48 11.82
N VAL A 328 -2.91 21.33 11.09
CA VAL A 328 -3.31 21.75 9.74
C VAL A 328 -3.05 20.62 8.77
N GLN A 329 -4.00 20.37 7.88
CA GLN A 329 -3.91 19.38 6.80
C GLN A 329 -3.88 20.09 5.46
N ALA A 330 -3.35 19.40 4.45
CA ALA A 330 -3.34 19.86 3.08
C ALA A 330 -3.39 18.68 2.12
N SER A 331 -3.76 18.95 0.87
CA SER A 331 -3.66 18.01 -0.25
C SER A 331 -3.23 18.73 -1.53
N LEU A 332 -2.58 17.99 -2.43
CA LEU A 332 -2.08 18.49 -3.69
C LEU A 332 -2.31 17.44 -4.79
N VAL A 333 -2.84 17.86 -5.93
CA VAL A 333 -3.06 17.01 -7.11
C VAL A 333 -2.47 17.69 -8.34
N VAL A 334 -1.84 16.90 -9.20
CA VAL A 334 -1.26 17.33 -10.49
C VAL A 334 -1.83 16.46 -11.59
N ILE A 335 -2.41 17.08 -12.60
CA ILE A 335 -2.97 16.43 -13.78
C ILE A 335 -2.28 17.02 -15.02
N ASP A 336 -1.84 16.14 -15.92
CA ASP A 336 -1.43 16.53 -17.26
C ASP A 336 -2.66 16.84 -18.12
N ILE A 337 -2.76 18.07 -18.62
CA ILE A 337 -3.98 18.57 -19.26
C ILE A 337 -4.25 17.93 -20.63
N HIS A 338 -3.24 17.33 -21.26
CA HIS A 338 -3.36 16.73 -22.59
C HIS A 338 -3.68 15.25 -22.55
N THR A 339 -3.32 14.58 -21.46
CA THR A 339 -3.47 13.11 -21.34
C THR A 339 -4.47 12.69 -20.26
N GLY A 340 -4.76 13.56 -19.29
CA GLY A 340 -5.57 13.19 -18.11
C GLY A 340 -4.80 12.35 -17.10
N GLN A 341 -3.50 12.12 -17.30
CA GLN A 341 -2.66 11.37 -16.37
C GLN A 341 -2.46 12.13 -15.06
N ILE A 342 -2.63 11.42 -13.94
CA ILE A 342 -2.31 11.95 -12.61
C ILE A 342 -0.79 11.83 -12.42
N LYS A 343 -0.08 12.96 -12.47
CA LYS A 343 1.39 12.99 -12.37
C LYS A 343 1.89 12.98 -10.93
N ALA A 344 1.11 13.55 -10.01
CA ALA A 344 1.39 13.53 -8.58
C ALA A 344 0.10 13.65 -7.77
N MET A 345 0.06 13.01 -6.61
CA MET A 345 -1.05 13.09 -5.66
C MET A 345 -0.55 12.96 -4.22
N VAL A 346 -0.85 13.97 -3.42
CA VAL A 346 -0.58 14.01 -1.98
C VAL A 346 -1.90 14.22 -1.25
N GLY A 347 -2.32 13.22 -0.45
CA GLY A 347 -3.61 13.20 0.24
C GLY A 347 -3.59 13.73 1.68
N GLY A 348 -2.43 14.11 2.20
CA GLY A 348 -2.27 14.54 3.59
C GLY A 348 -0.81 14.78 3.95
N PHE A 349 -0.59 15.29 5.17
CA PHE A 349 0.75 15.61 5.66
C PHE A 349 1.60 14.37 5.97
N ASP A 350 0.99 13.31 6.50
CA ASP A 350 1.67 12.05 6.81
C ASP A 350 0.72 10.84 6.65
N PHE A 351 0.97 10.03 5.62
CA PHE A 351 0.20 8.82 5.31
C PHE A 351 0.24 7.79 6.45
N TRP A 352 1.35 7.70 7.17
CA TRP A 352 1.55 6.68 8.20
C TRP A 352 0.85 7.06 9.52
N GLN A 353 0.49 8.33 9.68
CA GLN A 353 -0.42 8.78 10.73
C GLN A 353 -1.88 8.64 10.30
N THR A 354 -2.19 9.00 9.05
CA THR A 354 -3.56 8.93 8.52
C THR A 354 -3.59 8.60 7.04
N GLN A 355 -4.29 7.52 6.71
CA GLN A 355 -4.48 7.05 5.34
C GLN A 355 -5.68 7.72 4.64
N PHE A 356 -6.39 8.62 5.32
CA PHE A 356 -7.49 9.38 4.73
C PHE A 356 -6.97 10.29 3.62
N ASN A 357 -7.35 10.02 2.37
CA ASN A 357 -6.86 10.74 1.21
C ASN A 357 -7.74 11.97 0.93
N ARG A 358 -7.29 13.14 1.38
CA ARG A 358 -8.03 14.40 1.24
C ARG A 358 -8.07 14.92 -0.19
N ALA A 359 -7.27 14.39 -1.09
CA ALA A 359 -7.36 14.74 -2.51
C ALA A 359 -8.65 14.18 -3.16
N THR A 360 -9.13 13.04 -2.69
CA THR A 360 -10.22 12.28 -3.34
C THR A 360 -11.41 11.95 -2.44
N GLN A 361 -11.24 12.00 -1.12
CA GLN A 361 -12.26 11.60 -0.14
C GLN A 361 -12.78 12.78 0.69
N ALA A 362 -12.00 13.85 0.85
CA ALA A 362 -12.44 15.03 1.59
C ALA A 362 -13.36 15.89 0.72
N LEU A 363 -14.65 15.84 1.03
CA LEU A 363 -15.65 16.77 0.54
C LEU A 363 -15.50 18.07 1.32
N ARG A 364 -15.15 19.17 0.62
CA ARG A 364 -14.87 20.48 1.21
C ARG A 364 -15.45 21.61 0.39
N GLN A 365 -15.79 22.71 1.05
CA GLN A 365 -16.32 23.89 0.37
C GLN A 365 -15.19 24.57 -0.43
N PRO A 366 -15.27 24.63 -1.77
CA PRO A 366 -14.26 25.28 -2.60
C PRO A 366 -14.26 26.80 -2.45
N GLY A 367 -15.32 27.37 -1.86
CA GLY A 367 -15.50 28.81 -1.73
C GLY A 367 -15.41 29.51 -3.09
N SER A 368 -14.70 30.63 -3.12
CA SER A 368 -14.49 31.40 -4.36
C SER A 368 -13.78 30.66 -5.50
N ALA A 369 -13.20 29.48 -5.28
CA ALA A 369 -12.66 28.65 -6.36
C ALA A 369 -13.77 28.05 -7.26
N PHE A 370 -15.04 28.09 -6.83
CA PHE A 370 -16.18 27.67 -7.66
C PHE A 370 -16.64 28.76 -8.65
N LYS A 371 -16.27 30.03 -8.45
CA LYS A 371 -16.73 31.13 -9.31
C LYS A 371 -16.49 30.91 -10.81
N PRO A 372 -15.36 30.34 -11.27
CA PRO A 372 -15.13 30.11 -12.69
C PRO A 372 -16.25 29.33 -13.40
N PHE A 373 -16.96 28.43 -12.71
CA PHE A 373 -18.13 27.75 -13.28
C PHE A 373 -19.26 28.72 -13.61
N VAL A 374 -19.54 29.68 -12.72
CA VAL A 374 -20.55 30.74 -12.93
C VAL A 374 -20.19 31.59 -14.14
N TYR A 375 -18.91 31.95 -14.27
CA TYR A 375 -18.44 32.80 -15.36
C TYR A 375 -18.43 32.02 -16.67
N ALA A 376 -17.99 30.76 -16.69
CA ALA A 376 -18.06 29.91 -17.87
C ALA A 376 -19.50 29.79 -18.40
N THR A 377 -20.47 29.55 -17.52
CA THR A 377 -21.90 29.55 -17.89
C THR A 377 -22.35 30.90 -18.45
N ALA A 378 -21.85 32.02 -17.92
CA ALA A 378 -22.17 33.35 -18.46
C ALA A 378 -21.58 33.57 -19.86
N ILE A 379 -20.33 33.15 -20.09
CA ILE A 379 -19.69 33.23 -21.42
C ILE A 379 -20.44 32.37 -22.43
N GLU A 380 -20.95 31.20 -22.05
CA GLU A 380 -21.81 30.35 -22.91
C GLU A 380 -23.11 31.04 -23.34
N THR A 381 -23.56 32.07 -22.61
CA THR A 381 -24.72 32.88 -23.02
C THR A 381 -24.37 34.04 -23.96
N GLY A 382 -23.11 34.14 -24.41
CA GLY A 382 -22.61 35.20 -25.28
C GLY A 382 -22.01 36.41 -24.56
N MET A 383 -21.84 36.36 -23.24
CA MET A 383 -21.08 37.38 -22.52
C MET A 383 -19.57 37.24 -22.78
N THR A 384 -18.81 38.30 -22.56
CA THR A 384 -17.34 38.30 -22.67
C THR A 384 -16.71 38.85 -21.40
N SER A 385 -15.39 38.72 -21.26
CA SER A 385 -14.62 39.31 -20.16
C SER A 385 -14.82 40.82 -19.99
N THR A 386 -15.26 41.53 -21.04
CA THR A 386 -15.56 42.97 -21.04
C THR A 386 -17.01 43.31 -20.70
N SER A 387 -17.92 42.32 -20.68
CA SER A 387 -19.31 42.53 -20.27
C SER A 387 -19.38 43.10 -18.85
N VAL A 388 -20.33 43.99 -18.61
CA VAL A 388 -20.45 44.74 -17.36
C VAL A 388 -21.49 44.10 -16.44
N ILE A 389 -21.15 43.98 -15.15
CA ILE A 389 -22.02 43.54 -14.07
C ILE A 389 -21.96 44.54 -12.92
N ASN A 390 -23.08 44.75 -12.24
CA ASN A 390 -23.14 45.69 -11.12
C ASN A 390 -22.74 45.01 -9.79
N ASP A 391 -21.65 45.46 -9.20
CA ASP A 391 -21.21 45.15 -7.85
C ASP A 391 -21.80 46.16 -6.86
N ALA A 392 -23.01 45.87 -6.41
CA ALA A 392 -23.76 46.67 -5.44
C ALA A 392 -24.55 45.74 -4.51
N PRO A 393 -24.97 46.20 -3.32
CA PRO A 393 -25.76 45.40 -2.39
C PRO A 393 -26.90 44.66 -3.08
N ILE A 394 -27.03 43.37 -2.79
CA ILE A 394 -28.06 42.49 -3.34
C ILE A 394 -28.58 41.59 -2.24
N SER A 395 -29.88 41.32 -2.27
CA SER A 395 -30.59 40.54 -1.26
C SER A 395 -31.56 39.57 -1.92
N PHE A 396 -31.62 38.36 -1.38
CA PHE A 396 -32.49 37.29 -1.83
C PHE A 396 -33.26 36.70 -0.64
N LYS A 397 -34.30 35.93 -0.93
CA LYS A 397 -34.97 35.12 0.10
C LYS A 397 -33.97 34.10 0.67
N GLY A 398 -33.89 34.03 1.99
CA GLY A 398 -33.05 33.09 2.72
C GLY A 398 -33.69 31.70 2.81
N ALA A 399 -33.00 30.79 3.51
CA ALA A 399 -33.41 29.37 3.61
C ALA A 399 -34.70 29.17 4.42
N ARG A 400 -35.01 30.08 5.35
CA ARG A 400 -36.22 30.03 6.19
C ARG A 400 -37.22 31.12 5.78
N PRO A 401 -38.53 30.89 5.92
CA PRO A 401 -39.54 31.93 5.71
C PRO A 401 -39.22 33.19 6.51
N GLY A 402 -39.22 34.35 5.84
CA GLY A 402 -38.88 35.65 6.45
C GLY A 402 -37.38 35.95 6.58
N GLN A 403 -36.48 35.01 6.30
CA GLN A 403 -35.05 35.26 6.27
C GLN A 403 -34.64 35.95 4.97
N ILE A 404 -33.70 36.88 5.04
CA ILE A 404 -33.05 37.51 3.88
C ILE A 404 -31.59 37.08 3.85
N TRP A 405 -31.11 36.63 2.70
CA TRP A 405 -29.70 36.38 2.46
C TRP A 405 -29.10 37.51 1.63
N SER A 406 -28.10 38.20 2.17
CA SER A 406 -27.42 39.32 1.52
C SER A 406 -25.91 39.06 1.48
N PRO A 407 -25.37 38.52 0.38
CA PRO A 407 -23.93 38.29 0.27
C PRO A 407 -23.17 39.61 0.27
N LYS A 408 -22.05 39.66 0.99
CA LYS A 408 -21.14 40.82 1.03
C LYS A 408 -19.81 40.48 0.41
N ASN A 409 -19.15 41.48 -0.18
CA ASN A 409 -17.75 41.37 -0.58
C ASN A 409 -16.85 41.21 0.65
N TYR A 410 -15.68 40.61 0.47
CA TYR A 410 -14.78 40.26 1.57
C TYR A 410 -14.34 41.47 2.40
N ASN A 411 -14.06 42.60 1.75
CA ASN A 411 -13.74 43.88 2.38
C ASN A 411 -14.98 44.73 2.74
N GLY A 412 -16.19 44.26 2.39
CA GLY A 412 -17.44 45.00 2.57
C GLY A 412 -17.67 46.16 1.61
N GLU A 413 -16.73 46.43 0.70
CA GLU A 413 -16.83 47.52 -0.28
C GLU A 413 -17.54 47.07 -1.55
N TYR A 414 -18.14 48.02 -2.26
CA TYR A 414 -18.85 47.81 -3.52
C TYR A 414 -18.26 48.72 -4.60
N HIS A 415 -18.06 48.18 -5.80
CA HIS A 415 -17.36 48.89 -6.88
C HIS A 415 -18.29 49.39 -8.00
N GLY A 416 -19.62 49.23 -7.86
CA GLY A 416 -20.57 49.65 -8.88
C GLY A 416 -20.41 48.85 -10.18
N ALA A 417 -20.53 49.50 -11.33
CA ALA A 417 -20.37 48.86 -12.63
C ALA A 417 -18.92 48.41 -12.86
N VAL A 418 -18.70 47.10 -12.96
CA VAL A 418 -17.39 46.49 -13.22
C VAL A 418 -17.49 45.47 -14.36
N THR A 419 -16.38 45.20 -15.04
CA THR A 419 -16.34 44.13 -16.06
C THR A 419 -16.33 42.75 -15.39
N LEU A 420 -16.72 41.70 -16.13
CA LEU A 420 -16.58 40.31 -15.67
C LEU A 420 -15.12 39.98 -15.32
N ARG A 421 -14.16 40.50 -16.10
CA ARG A 421 -12.72 40.42 -15.81
C ARG A 421 -12.39 40.94 -14.42
N THR A 422 -12.79 42.18 -14.11
CA THR A 422 -12.53 42.79 -12.81
C THR A 422 -13.28 42.07 -11.68
N ALA A 423 -14.52 41.66 -11.93
CA ALA A 423 -15.34 40.96 -10.95
C ALA A 423 -14.73 39.61 -10.53
N LEU A 424 -14.22 38.81 -11.47
CA LEU A 424 -13.55 37.56 -11.15
C LEU A 424 -12.16 37.80 -10.55
N ALA A 425 -11.37 38.73 -11.11
CA ALA A 425 -10.03 39.04 -10.65
C ALA A 425 -10.00 39.45 -9.17
N LYS A 426 -10.89 40.37 -8.78
CA LYS A 426 -11.07 40.81 -7.38
C LYS A 426 -11.94 39.86 -6.56
N SER A 427 -12.47 38.81 -7.18
CA SER A 427 -13.31 37.80 -6.54
C SER A 427 -14.52 38.41 -5.82
N LEU A 428 -15.23 39.35 -6.46
CA LEU A 428 -16.37 40.07 -5.90
C LEU A 428 -17.57 39.13 -5.71
N ASN A 429 -18.14 39.08 -4.50
CA ASN A 429 -19.23 38.17 -4.15
C ASN A 429 -20.57 38.68 -4.68
N ALA A 430 -20.90 39.96 -4.47
CA ALA A 430 -22.20 40.49 -4.86
C ALA A 430 -22.38 40.47 -6.38
N ALA A 431 -21.38 40.90 -7.15
CA ALA A 431 -21.37 40.77 -8.61
C ALA A 431 -21.54 39.31 -9.08
N THR A 432 -20.84 38.35 -8.47
CA THR A 432 -20.90 36.95 -8.88
C THR A 432 -22.26 36.32 -8.57
N VAL A 433 -22.86 36.62 -7.42
CA VAL A 433 -24.22 36.12 -7.10
C VAL A 433 -25.26 36.76 -8.02
N ARG A 434 -25.10 38.05 -8.36
CA ARG A 434 -25.96 38.72 -9.34
C ARG A 434 -25.87 38.03 -10.70
N LEU A 435 -24.65 37.72 -11.15
CA LEU A 435 -24.41 36.97 -12.39
C LEU A 435 -25.05 35.58 -12.33
N ALA A 436 -24.86 34.86 -11.22
CA ALA A 436 -25.44 33.53 -11.04
C ALA A 436 -26.97 33.53 -11.09
N ASN A 437 -27.60 34.57 -10.51
CA ASN A 437 -29.05 34.75 -10.60
C ASN A 437 -29.53 35.05 -12.02
N GLN A 438 -28.71 35.76 -12.82
CA GLN A 438 -29.02 36.07 -14.21
C GLN A 438 -28.90 34.84 -15.12
N VAL A 439 -27.85 34.02 -14.97
CA VAL A 439 -27.60 32.86 -15.83
C VAL A 439 -28.33 31.59 -15.38
N GLY A 440 -28.78 31.55 -14.12
CA GLY A 440 -29.55 30.46 -13.54
C GLY A 440 -28.68 29.36 -12.91
N VAL A 441 -28.98 29.02 -11.65
CA VAL A 441 -28.20 28.05 -10.85
C VAL A 441 -28.17 26.66 -11.49
N LYS A 442 -29.26 26.23 -12.14
CA LYS A 442 -29.32 24.94 -12.83
C LYS A 442 -28.28 24.85 -13.94
N ASN A 443 -28.17 25.89 -14.78
CA ASN A 443 -27.20 25.93 -15.88
C ASN A 443 -25.76 25.91 -15.35
N ILE A 444 -25.50 26.52 -14.19
CA ILE A 444 -24.20 26.47 -13.51
C ILE A 444 -23.88 25.05 -13.04
N ILE A 445 -24.86 24.33 -12.49
CA ILE A 445 -24.70 22.92 -12.10
C ILE A 445 -24.41 22.06 -13.32
N ASP A 446 -25.19 22.21 -14.40
CA ASP A 446 -25.02 21.45 -15.64
C ASP A 446 -23.62 21.71 -16.25
N THR A 447 -23.15 22.95 -16.20
CA THR A 447 -21.78 23.33 -16.59
C THR A 447 -20.75 22.63 -15.71
N ALA A 448 -20.83 22.78 -14.38
CA ALA A 448 -19.87 22.18 -13.46
C ALA A 448 -19.79 20.65 -13.61
N GLN A 449 -20.93 19.98 -13.79
CA GLN A 449 -20.99 18.54 -14.00
C GLN A 449 -20.38 18.12 -15.35
N ARG A 450 -20.68 18.86 -16.43
CA ARG A 450 -20.05 18.64 -17.74
C ARG A 450 -18.53 18.75 -17.67
N LEU A 451 -18.01 19.72 -16.92
CA LEU A 451 -16.57 19.95 -16.74
C LEU A 451 -15.88 18.95 -15.80
N GLY A 452 -16.62 18.14 -15.03
CA GLY A 452 -16.04 17.01 -14.28
C GLY A 452 -16.41 16.93 -12.80
N ILE A 453 -17.20 17.87 -12.26
CA ILE A 453 -17.69 17.77 -10.89
C ILE A 453 -18.74 16.65 -10.79
N LYS A 454 -18.49 15.63 -9.98
CA LYS A 454 -19.42 14.50 -9.75
C LYS A 454 -20.15 14.63 -8.42
N SER A 455 -19.56 15.35 -7.46
CA SER A 455 -20.14 15.65 -6.17
C SER A 455 -21.53 16.32 -6.30
N PRO A 456 -22.47 16.01 -5.39
CA PRO A 456 -23.83 16.53 -5.47
C PRO A 456 -23.85 18.04 -5.22
N LEU A 457 -24.13 18.80 -6.28
CA LEU A 457 -24.26 20.26 -6.22
C LEU A 457 -25.68 20.65 -5.88
N GLN A 458 -25.81 21.60 -4.95
CA GLN A 458 -27.10 21.98 -4.45
C GLN A 458 -27.68 23.18 -5.21
N PRO A 459 -28.96 23.14 -5.63
CA PRO A 459 -29.54 24.10 -6.58
C PRO A 459 -30.01 25.40 -5.90
N TYR A 460 -29.13 26.05 -5.15
CA TYR A 460 -29.40 27.35 -4.52
C TYR A 460 -28.28 28.36 -4.76
N LEU A 461 -28.62 29.66 -4.79
CA LEU A 461 -27.70 30.75 -5.15
C LEU A 461 -26.37 30.80 -4.37
N PRO A 462 -26.28 30.41 -3.08
CA PRO A 462 -25.00 30.30 -2.39
C PRO A 462 -23.99 29.37 -3.07
N LEU A 463 -24.43 28.45 -3.94
CA LEU A 463 -23.55 27.64 -4.79
C LEU A 463 -22.57 28.51 -5.58
N ALA A 464 -22.99 29.69 -6.04
CA ALA A 464 -22.13 30.63 -6.77
C ALA A 464 -20.89 31.08 -5.99
N LEU A 465 -20.91 30.92 -4.66
CA LEU A 465 -19.82 31.22 -3.75
C LEU A 465 -19.15 29.96 -3.19
N GLY A 466 -19.46 28.77 -3.73
CA GLY A 466 -18.85 27.50 -3.36
C GLY A 466 -19.41 26.87 -2.09
N ALA A 467 -20.72 27.00 -1.84
CA ALA A 467 -21.38 26.45 -0.65
C ALA A 467 -21.67 24.93 -0.71
N SER A 468 -21.38 24.26 -1.83
CA SER A 468 -21.48 22.80 -1.97
C SER A 468 -20.09 22.18 -1.90
N ASP A 469 -20.00 21.04 -1.23
CA ASP A 469 -18.74 20.36 -1.03
C ASP A 469 -18.33 19.56 -2.26
N VAL A 470 -17.04 19.62 -2.59
CA VAL A 470 -16.42 18.89 -3.70
C VAL A 470 -15.04 18.38 -3.27
N THR A 471 -14.47 17.47 -4.03
CA THR A 471 -13.10 16.99 -3.80
C THR A 471 -12.08 17.83 -4.57
N LEU A 472 -10.82 17.81 -4.13
CA LEU A 472 -9.74 18.50 -4.84
C LEU A 472 -9.53 17.92 -6.24
N LEU A 473 -9.57 16.59 -6.39
CA LEU A 473 -9.40 15.93 -7.68
C LEU A 473 -10.42 16.43 -8.72
N GLU A 474 -11.69 16.58 -8.33
CA GLU A 474 -12.75 17.09 -9.22
C GLU A 474 -12.48 18.53 -9.64
N MET A 475 -12.06 19.39 -8.70
CA MET A 475 -11.72 20.78 -9.00
C MET A 475 -10.54 20.88 -9.97
N VAL A 476 -9.47 20.09 -9.76
CA VAL A 476 -8.31 20.11 -10.65
C VAL A 476 -8.66 19.57 -12.04
N GLN A 477 -9.45 18.50 -12.12
CA GLN A 477 -9.94 17.98 -13.41
C GLN A 477 -10.76 19.05 -14.14
N ALA A 478 -11.70 19.72 -13.46
CA ALA A 478 -12.50 20.76 -14.09
C ALA A 478 -11.66 21.95 -14.56
N TYR A 479 -10.61 22.33 -13.81
CA TYR A 479 -9.71 23.41 -14.22
C TYR A 479 -8.84 23.03 -15.43
N SER A 480 -8.51 21.75 -15.61
CA SER A 480 -7.85 21.29 -16.84
C SER A 480 -8.69 21.56 -18.09
N VAL A 481 -10.02 21.55 -17.97
CA VAL A 481 -10.93 21.88 -19.07
C VAL A 481 -10.89 23.38 -19.40
N PHE A 482 -10.76 24.26 -18.40
CA PHE A 482 -10.55 25.69 -18.68
C PHE A 482 -9.21 25.96 -19.37
N ALA A 483 -8.23 25.05 -19.24
CA ALA A 483 -6.95 25.17 -19.92
C ALA A 483 -7.05 24.75 -21.40
N ALA A 484 -7.70 23.62 -21.67
CA ALA A 484 -7.62 22.94 -22.97
C ALA A 484 -8.93 22.85 -23.76
N GLY A 485 -10.08 23.20 -23.16
CA GLY A 485 -11.43 23.01 -23.74
C GLY A 485 -11.96 21.58 -23.72
N LYS A 486 -11.08 20.61 -23.50
CA LYS A 486 -11.39 19.18 -23.51
C LYS A 486 -11.36 18.61 -22.11
N LYS A 487 -12.31 17.72 -21.82
CA LYS A 487 -12.29 16.91 -20.60
C LYS A 487 -11.59 15.59 -20.87
N MET A 488 -10.44 15.40 -20.24
CA MET A 488 -9.72 14.14 -20.23
C MET A 488 -10.29 13.19 -19.17
N GLU A 489 -10.45 11.92 -19.51
CA GLU A 489 -10.64 10.87 -18.50
C GLU A 489 -9.36 10.72 -17.67
N LEU A 490 -9.51 10.57 -16.34
CA LEU A 490 -8.35 10.48 -15.45
C LEU A 490 -7.69 9.10 -15.56
N ILE A 491 -6.36 9.10 -15.73
CA ILE A 491 -5.56 7.89 -15.88
C ILE A 491 -4.59 7.74 -14.70
N SER A 492 -4.72 6.61 -13.98
CA SER A 492 -3.84 6.23 -12.86
C SER A 492 -2.77 5.20 -13.24
N TYR A 493 -2.88 4.57 -14.42
CA TYR A 493 -1.87 3.65 -14.93
C TYR A 493 -1.94 3.60 -16.46
N ASP A 494 -0.77 3.43 -17.08
CA ASP A 494 -0.63 3.37 -18.53
C ASP A 494 -0.81 1.94 -19.03
N ARG A 495 -0.20 0.96 -18.34
CA ARG A 495 -0.35 -0.45 -18.71
C ARG A 495 -0.14 -1.39 -17.54
N ILE A 496 -0.65 -2.61 -17.69
CA ILE A 496 -0.43 -3.73 -16.79
C ILE A 496 0.08 -4.91 -17.62
N GLU A 497 1.21 -5.47 -17.20
CA GLU A 497 1.79 -6.69 -17.78
C GLU A 497 1.69 -7.84 -16.77
N ASN A 498 1.67 -9.07 -17.26
CA ASN A 498 1.85 -10.24 -16.42
C ASN A 498 3.34 -10.46 -16.05
N ARG A 499 3.61 -11.55 -15.32
CA ARG A 499 4.97 -11.94 -14.93
C ARG A 499 5.93 -12.12 -16.12
N ASP A 500 5.39 -12.56 -17.26
CA ASP A 500 6.12 -12.83 -18.50
C ASP A 500 6.25 -11.58 -19.40
N LYS A 501 5.88 -10.41 -18.88
CA LYS A 501 5.85 -9.11 -19.59
C LYS A 501 4.88 -9.05 -20.77
N ILE A 502 3.89 -9.94 -20.80
CA ILE A 502 2.78 -9.86 -21.76
C ILE A 502 1.81 -8.79 -21.27
N VAL A 503 1.50 -7.82 -22.14
CA VAL A 503 0.54 -6.75 -21.85
C VAL A 503 -0.86 -7.36 -21.68
N LEU A 504 -1.44 -7.18 -20.50
CA LEU A 504 -2.81 -7.56 -20.19
C LEU A 504 -3.78 -6.43 -20.53
N GLU A 505 -3.34 -5.19 -20.28
CA GLU A 505 -4.13 -3.99 -20.50
C GLU A 505 -3.21 -2.79 -20.74
N GLU A 506 -3.65 -1.90 -21.63
CA GLU A 506 -3.02 -0.62 -21.90
C GLU A 506 -4.11 0.46 -22.04
N ILE A 507 -3.90 1.60 -21.40
CA ILE A 507 -4.85 2.71 -21.31
C ILE A 507 -4.37 3.83 -22.23
N TYR A 508 -5.26 4.24 -23.13
CA TYR A 508 -5.04 5.35 -24.02
C TYR A 508 -5.89 6.56 -23.58
N PRO A 509 -5.35 7.79 -23.65
CA PRO A 509 -6.08 9.01 -23.33
C PRO A 509 -7.41 9.11 -24.08
N LYS A 510 -8.50 9.30 -23.34
CA LYS A 510 -9.82 9.58 -23.87
C LYS A 510 -10.22 11.00 -23.53
N GLN A 511 -10.74 11.70 -24.53
CA GLN A 511 -11.16 13.08 -24.42
C GLN A 511 -12.62 13.24 -24.86
N THR A 512 -13.30 14.20 -24.24
CA THR A 512 -14.62 14.68 -24.67
C THR A 512 -14.55 16.19 -24.82
N GLU A 513 -15.01 16.73 -25.94
CA GLU A 513 -15.16 18.17 -26.10
C GLU A 513 -16.12 18.70 -25.04
N ALA A 514 -15.70 19.73 -24.32
CA ALA A 514 -16.44 20.22 -23.17
C ALA A 514 -16.70 21.72 -23.25
N LEU A 515 -15.79 22.53 -23.80
CA LEU A 515 -15.97 23.96 -24.05
C LEU A 515 -15.46 24.32 -25.45
N ASP A 516 -16.15 25.22 -26.13
CA ASP A 516 -15.69 25.78 -27.39
C ASP A 516 -14.45 26.66 -27.20
N GLU A 517 -13.62 26.76 -28.24
CA GLU A 517 -12.32 27.46 -28.19
C GLU A 517 -12.43 28.92 -27.75
N ASP A 518 -13.49 29.62 -28.19
CA ASP A 518 -13.72 31.02 -27.81
C ASP A 518 -14.06 31.17 -26.32
N ILE A 519 -14.79 30.20 -25.75
CA ILE A 519 -15.07 30.16 -24.31
C ILE A 519 -13.78 29.91 -23.53
N VAL A 520 -12.92 29.01 -24.02
CA VAL A 520 -11.60 28.73 -23.42
C VAL A 520 -10.75 30.01 -23.38
N LYS A 521 -10.68 30.77 -24.48
CA LYS A 521 -9.94 32.04 -24.54
C LYS A 521 -10.46 33.05 -23.53
N GLU A 522 -11.78 33.23 -23.43
CA GLU A 522 -12.38 34.12 -22.43
C GLU A 522 -12.09 33.65 -20.99
N MET A 523 -12.19 32.35 -20.72
CA MET A 523 -11.85 31.80 -19.41
C MET A 523 -10.37 32.00 -19.05
N GLN A 524 -9.45 31.87 -20.01
CA GLN A 524 -8.03 32.19 -19.82
C GLN A 524 -7.80 33.68 -19.55
N ILE A 525 -8.51 34.59 -20.23
CA ILE A 525 -8.45 36.04 -19.93
C ILE A 525 -8.91 36.29 -18.49
N LEU A 526 -10.04 35.70 -18.10
CA LEU A 526 -10.63 35.87 -16.77
C LEU A 526 -9.73 35.30 -15.66
N LEU A 527 -9.23 34.08 -15.81
CA LEU A 527 -8.35 33.43 -14.82
C LEU A 527 -6.94 34.04 -14.82
N GLY A 528 -6.47 34.53 -15.96
CA GLY A 528 -5.22 35.30 -16.07
C GLY A 528 -5.33 36.66 -15.39
N ALA A 529 -6.53 37.27 -15.37
CA ALA A 529 -6.79 38.50 -14.61
C ALA A 529 -6.65 38.30 -13.09
N VAL A 530 -7.03 37.14 -12.57
CA VAL A 530 -6.83 36.80 -11.15
C VAL A 530 -5.34 36.85 -10.77
N ILE A 531 -4.46 36.41 -11.66
CA ILE A 531 -3.01 36.44 -11.47
C ILE A 531 -2.43 37.83 -11.78
N SER A 532 -2.91 38.52 -12.81
CA SER A 532 -2.32 39.79 -13.25
C SER A 532 -2.75 41.00 -12.41
N GLU A 533 -3.94 40.99 -11.81
CA GLU A 533 -4.46 42.16 -11.08
C GLU A 533 -5.36 41.81 -9.88
N GLY A 534 -5.45 40.51 -9.55
CA GLY A 534 -6.42 39.99 -8.58
C GLY A 534 -5.82 39.32 -7.35
N THR A 535 -6.59 38.36 -6.81
CA THR A 535 -6.27 37.65 -5.57
C THR A 535 -5.09 36.69 -5.68
N GLY A 536 -4.67 36.31 -6.88
CA GLY A 536 -3.56 35.38 -7.15
C GLY A 536 -2.25 36.07 -7.53
N THR A 537 -2.12 37.38 -7.31
CA THR A 537 -1.02 38.20 -7.84
C THR A 537 0.39 37.77 -7.47
N LYS A 538 0.59 37.06 -6.36
CA LYS A 538 1.90 36.48 -6.00
C LYS A 538 2.42 35.51 -7.07
N ALA A 539 1.54 34.81 -7.79
CA ALA A 539 1.96 33.85 -8.81
C ALA A 539 2.68 34.49 -10.02
N LYS A 540 2.64 35.83 -10.17
CA LYS A 540 3.47 36.57 -11.14
C LYS A 540 4.97 36.30 -10.98
N GLU A 541 5.43 35.99 -9.76
CA GLU A 541 6.83 35.64 -9.49
C GLU A 541 7.32 34.43 -10.31
N LEU A 542 6.42 33.61 -10.87
CA LEU A 542 6.79 32.51 -11.74
C LEU A 542 7.38 32.95 -13.09
N GLY A 543 7.18 34.21 -13.49
CA GLY A 543 7.77 34.76 -14.71
C GLY A 543 7.28 34.13 -16.02
N ARG A 544 6.19 33.36 -15.98
CA ARG A 544 5.58 32.71 -17.15
C ARG A 544 4.04 32.77 -17.09
N PRO A 545 3.34 32.59 -18.23
CA PRO A 545 1.88 32.53 -18.23
C PRO A 545 1.37 31.40 -17.32
N VAL A 546 0.57 31.79 -16.34
CA VAL A 546 -0.17 30.89 -15.46
C VAL A 546 -1.56 31.47 -15.19
N TYR A 547 -2.51 30.59 -14.94
CA TYR A 547 -3.91 30.92 -14.77
C TYR A 547 -4.41 30.25 -13.49
N GLY A 548 -5.34 30.86 -12.77
CA GLY A 548 -5.89 30.17 -11.60
C GLY A 548 -6.84 31.00 -10.77
N LYS A 549 -7.29 30.42 -9.67
CA LYS A 549 -8.25 31.03 -8.77
C LYS A 549 -7.98 30.64 -7.32
N THR A 550 -8.03 31.65 -6.44
CA THR A 550 -8.09 31.44 -5.00
C THR A 550 -9.51 31.10 -4.55
N GLY A 551 -9.62 30.17 -3.61
CA GLY A 551 -10.85 29.86 -2.85
C GLY A 551 -10.61 30.03 -1.36
N THR A 552 -11.61 30.57 -0.67
CA THR A 552 -11.60 30.78 0.77
C THR A 552 -13.03 30.69 1.28
N THR A 553 -13.27 29.93 2.35
CA THR A 553 -14.56 29.93 3.08
C THR A 553 -14.64 31.11 4.05
N ASN A 554 -15.86 31.52 4.43
CA ASN A 554 -16.06 32.74 5.23
C ASN A 554 -15.43 32.67 6.63
N ASP A 555 -15.30 31.47 7.19
CA ASP A 555 -14.73 31.20 8.51
C ASP A 555 -13.26 30.76 8.46
N PHE A 556 -12.63 30.80 7.27
CA PHE A 556 -11.25 30.34 7.04
C PHE A 556 -11.03 28.86 7.40
N SER A 557 -12.07 28.04 7.33
CA SER A 557 -11.99 26.57 7.50
C SER A 557 -11.28 25.89 6.32
N ASP A 558 -11.43 26.42 5.11
CA ASP A 558 -10.86 25.88 3.88
C ASP A 558 -10.24 26.97 3.01
N ALA A 559 -9.01 26.70 2.57
CA ALA A 559 -8.24 27.55 1.68
C ALA A 559 -7.80 26.76 0.45
N TRP A 560 -8.06 27.32 -0.73
CA TRP A 560 -7.81 26.66 -2.01
C TRP A 560 -7.00 27.55 -2.94
N PHE A 561 -6.17 26.91 -3.75
CA PHE A 561 -5.70 27.48 -4.99
C PHE A 561 -5.70 26.41 -6.07
N VAL A 562 -6.41 26.66 -7.16
CA VAL A 562 -6.43 25.77 -8.32
C VAL A 562 -6.03 26.59 -9.54
N GLY A 563 -5.07 26.09 -10.29
CA GLY A 563 -4.51 26.79 -11.43
C GLY A 563 -3.83 25.85 -12.41
N PHE A 564 -3.42 26.41 -13.55
CA PHE A 564 -2.79 25.65 -14.61
C PHE A 564 -1.78 26.49 -15.39
N ASP A 565 -0.85 25.81 -16.04
CA ASP A 565 -0.06 26.34 -17.16
C ASP A 565 -0.43 25.58 -18.45
N GLU A 566 0.41 25.68 -19.49
CA GLU A 566 0.18 25.01 -20.78
C GLU A 566 0.32 23.48 -20.73
N ARG A 567 0.77 22.89 -19.60
CA ARG A 567 1.03 21.45 -19.45
C ARG A 567 0.23 20.82 -18.33
N LEU A 568 0.16 21.51 -17.18
CA LEU A 568 -0.31 20.93 -15.92
C LEU A 568 -1.47 21.75 -15.34
N ALA A 569 -2.50 21.04 -14.87
CA ALA A 569 -3.46 21.55 -13.92
C ALA A 569 -3.06 21.08 -12.51
N VAL A 570 -2.96 22.01 -11.58
CA VAL A 570 -2.50 21.77 -10.21
C VAL A 570 -3.44 22.45 -9.24
N GLY A 571 -3.84 21.70 -8.21
CA GLY A 571 -4.65 22.22 -7.12
C GLY A 571 -4.03 21.92 -5.77
N VAL A 572 -4.23 22.87 -4.85
CA VAL A 572 -3.88 22.74 -3.45
C VAL A 572 -5.10 23.10 -2.61
N TRP A 573 -5.39 22.25 -1.63
CA TRP A 573 -6.31 22.55 -0.54
C TRP A 573 -5.55 22.54 0.78
N VAL A 574 -5.94 23.41 1.71
CA VAL A 574 -5.48 23.47 3.08
C VAL A 574 -6.69 23.65 3.99
N GLY A 575 -6.73 22.93 5.11
CA GLY A 575 -7.85 22.95 6.05
C GLY A 575 -7.57 22.14 7.32
N ARG A 576 -8.58 21.98 8.17
CA ARG A 576 -8.55 21.06 9.32
C ARG A 576 -9.66 20.03 9.18
N ASP A 577 -9.38 18.77 9.55
CA ASP A 577 -10.33 17.65 9.40
C ASP A 577 -11.66 17.87 10.13
N ASP A 578 -11.62 18.55 11.27
CA ASP A 578 -12.78 18.89 12.11
C ASP A 578 -13.54 20.14 11.64
N HIS A 579 -13.15 20.71 10.49
CA HIS A 579 -13.73 21.92 9.89
C HIS A 579 -13.58 23.17 10.76
N THR A 580 -12.73 23.14 11.78
CA THR A 580 -12.38 24.36 12.51
C THR A 580 -11.52 25.28 11.64
N PRO A 581 -11.53 26.60 11.89
CA PRO A 581 -10.70 27.55 11.16
C PRO A 581 -9.22 27.15 11.15
N ILE A 582 -8.57 27.27 9.99
CA ILE A 582 -7.12 27.05 9.86
C ILE A 582 -6.38 28.01 10.79
N GLY A 583 -6.78 29.28 10.72
CA GLY A 583 -6.12 30.40 11.37
C GLY A 583 -6.72 31.74 10.98
N ASN A 584 -6.28 32.80 11.64
CA ASN A 584 -6.79 34.15 11.36
C ASN A 584 -6.27 34.64 10.01
N LYS A 585 -7.18 34.87 9.06
CA LYS A 585 -6.86 35.34 7.69
C LYS A 585 -6.02 34.34 6.87
N GLU A 586 -6.08 33.05 7.20
CA GLU A 586 -5.52 31.99 6.36
C GLU A 586 -6.40 31.75 5.13
N THR A 587 -6.30 32.66 4.17
CA THR A 587 -7.02 32.61 2.89
C THR A 587 -6.34 31.70 1.88
N GLY A 588 -7.00 31.39 0.76
CA GLY A 588 -6.36 30.72 -0.38
C GLY A 588 -5.06 31.38 -0.86
N ALA A 589 -4.94 32.71 -0.77
CA ALA A 589 -3.73 33.45 -1.16
C ALA A 589 -2.59 33.39 -0.12
N MET A 590 -2.89 32.97 1.11
CA MET A 590 -1.94 32.92 2.23
C MET A 590 -1.54 31.48 2.59
N ALA A 591 -2.49 30.54 2.54
CA ALA A 591 -2.27 29.14 2.89
C ALA A 591 -1.95 28.27 1.67
N ALA A 592 -2.81 28.26 0.65
CA ALA A 592 -2.73 27.31 -0.47
C ALA A 592 -1.82 27.78 -1.61
N LEU A 593 -1.91 29.06 -2.01
CA LEU A 593 -1.15 29.63 -3.13
C LEU A 593 0.38 29.48 -2.95
N PRO A 594 0.99 29.72 -1.77
CA PRO A 594 2.43 29.54 -1.62
C PRO A 594 2.90 28.10 -1.86
N ILE A 595 2.12 27.09 -1.44
CA ILE A 595 2.41 25.67 -1.71
C ILE A 595 2.36 25.40 -3.20
N TRP A 596 1.32 25.89 -3.88
CA TRP A 596 1.16 25.75 -5.31
C TRP A 596 2.32 26.40 -6.08
N MET A 597 2.74 27.61 -5.68
CA MET A 597 3.86 28.32 -6.29
C MET A 597 5.17 27.57 -6.10
N GLU A 598 5.44 27.05 -4.90
CA GLU A 598 6.65 26.29 -4.62
C GLU A 598 6.77 25.05 -5.52
N PHE A 599 5.67 24.30 -5.67
CA PHE A 599 5.59 23.19 -6.61
C PHE A 599 5.88 23.64 -8.05
N MET A 600 5.19 24.69 -8.54
CA MET A 600 5.33 25.16 -9.91
C MET A 600 6.72 25.75 -10.22
N LYS A 601 7.40 26.35 -9.23
CA LYS A 601 8.79 26.82 -9.35
C LYS A 601 9.74 25.64 -9.55
N GLN A 602 9.65 24.62 -8.71
CA GLN A 602 10.57 23.48 -8.74
C GLN A 602 10.40 22.58 -9.97
N VAL A 603 9.15 22.29 -10.39
CA VAL A 603 8.91 21.46 -11.60
C VAL A 603 9.45 22.12 -12.87
N ALA A 604 9.45 23.46 -12.91
CA ALA A 604 10.03 24.20 -14.03
C ALA A 604 11.54 24.08 -14.10
N ALA A 605 12.21 24.20 -12.95
CA ALA A 605 13.66 24.06 -12.83
C ALA A 605 14.11 22.65 -13.25
N ASP A 606 13.36 21.61 -12.86
CA ASP A 606 13.65 20.23 -13.24
C ASP A 606 13.51 20.01 -14.76
N THR A 607 12.45 20.56 -15.37
CA THR A 607 12.27 20.50 -16.84
C THR A 607 13.43 21.20 -17.57
N SER A 608 13.96 22.29 -17.02
CA SER A 608 15.09 23.01 -17.62
C SER A 608 16.44 22.33 -17.43
N ALA A 609 16.61 21.50 -16.39
CA ALA A 609 17.84 20.74 -16.14
C ALA A 609 17.92 19.46 -16.98
N ALA A 610 16.77 18.96 -17.46
CA ALA A 610 16.68 17.79 -18.32
C ALA A 610 16.83 18.11 -19.83
N LYS A 611 16.88 19.39 -20.21
CA LYS A 611 17.19 19.88 -21.56
C LYS A 611 18.64 20.34 -21.62
#